data_AF-A0A217EFA4-F1
#
_entry.id   AF-A0A217EFA4-F1
#
_cell.length_a   1.000
_cell.length_b   1.000
_cell.length_c   1.000
_cell.angle_alpha   90.00
_cell.angle_beta   90.00
_cell.angle_gamma   90.00
#
_symmetry.space_group_name_H-M   'P 1'
#
loop_
_entity.id
_entity.type
_entity.pdbx_description
1 polymer ?
#
loop_
_entity_poly.entity_id
_entity_poly.type
_entity_poly.pdbx_seq_one_letter_code
_entity_poly.pdbx_strand_id
1 'polypeptide(L)'
;MKVSYLKNFLVITLMFVMQFRPIYAATVIDGWDLGNPVQNGATTTYDVTKEVTGKVFESTISISPSTTQIVKYLVKNGSSELAMATIMQAVPNGKDFNISTQKLNYNLKENNQNTPKYKYSSPFDYGDVYTLTQARNHLKRSLNEYPGEGNYFITVCVDLKEKYECYWGSKGEESDPLRSVYFSRTSNDEYNSKVKSKTLSLKTLANKMINLANQENIAAKEYIAVSNQDLVDNDEKKRKSIAKELNAKLKASQTKKPNNCTSGKRNEQGDCWVCSLESFSPIRGRVNYAKSVTGGLGQCYNSMNSSQLLTRYKAYSELSAARDVENKCWSPTDENHIVESNNAKAVANECNRFLGILGK
;
A
#
# COMPACT_ATOMS: atom_id res chain seq x y z
N MET A 1 -0.87 -22.34 35.12
CA MET A 1 -1.76 -21.70 34.11
C MET A 1 -1.10 -20.62 33.22
N LYS A 2 0.21 -20.34 33.30
CA LYS A 2 0.84 -19.21 32.54
C LYS A 2 1.63 -19.59 31.27
N VAL A 3 1.91 -20.87 31.02
CA VAL A 3 2.75 -21.31 29.88
C VAL A 3 1.96 -21.49 28.57
N SER A 4 0.65 -21.76 28.66
CA SER A 4 -0.21 -22.00 27.49
C SER A 4 -0.52 -20.72 26.70
N TYR A 5 -0.66 -19.56 27.36
CA TYR A 5 -0.94 -18.29 26.71
C TYR A 5 0.23 -17.77 25.86
N LEU A 6 1.47 -17.97 26.30
CA LEU A 6 2.66 -17.53 25.56
C LEU A 6 2.84 -18.31 24.26
N LYS A 7 2.56 -19.62 24.27
CA LYS A 7 2.57 -20.46 23.06
C LYS A 7 1.49 -20.03 22.07
N ASN A 8 0.27 -19.78 22.54
CA ASN A 8 -0.83 -19.37 21.66
C ASN A 8 -0.60 -17.98 21.07
N PHE A 9 -0.05 -17.04 21.85
CA PHE A 9 0.31 -15.71 21.35
C PHE A 9 1.42 -15.76 20.29
N LEU A 10 2.46 -16.57 20.51
CA LEU A 10 3.59 -16.70 19.58
C LEU A 10 3.18 -17.37 18.26
N VAL A 11 2.26 -18.33 18.31
CA VAL A 11 1.68 -18.99 17.13
C VAL A 11 0.79 -18.04 16.33
N ILE A 12 -0.05 -17.23 16.99
CA ILE A 12 -0.87 -16.21 16.32
C ILE A 12 0.02 -15.13 15.69
N THR A 13 1.08 -14.71 16.37
CA THR A 13 2.04 -13.71 15.84
C THR A 13 2.81 -14.25 14.64
N LEU A 14 3.24 -15.53 14.66
CA LEU A 14 3.89 -16.17 13.51
C LEU A 14 2.95 -16.32 12.31
N MET A 15 1.68 -16.67 12.55
CA MET A 15 0.68 -16.73 11.48
C MET A 15 0.40 -15.34 10.89
N PHE A 16 0.36 -14.29 11.72
CA PHE A 16 0.23 -12.91 11.23
C PHE A 16 1.47 -12.51 10.40
N VAL A 17 2.69 -12.80 10.87
CA VAL A 17 3.93 -12.45 10.13
C VAL A 17 4.08 -13.24 8.81
N MET A 18 3.55 -14.46 8.72
CA MET A 18 3.53 -15.22 7.46
C MET A 18 2.47 -14.73 6.47
N GLN A 19 1.37 -14.12 6.93
CA GLN A 19 0.34 -13.55 6.06
C GLN A 19 0.78 -12.26 5.36
N PHE A 20 1.82 -11.57 5.85
CA PHE A 20 2.33 -10.31 5.27
C PHE A 20 3.61 -10.46 4.45
N ARG A 21 4.08 -11.68 4.16
CA ARG A 21 5.05 -11.87 3.08
C ARG A 21 4.27 -12.17 1.81
N PRO A 22 4.09 -11.21 0.88
CA PRO A 22 3.71 -11.57 -0.48
C PRO A 22 4.72 -12.60 -0.97
N ILE A 23 4.26 -13.84 -1.14
CA ILE A 23 5.04 -14.90 -1.79
C ILE A 23 5.06 -14.52 -3.26
N TYR A 24 5.99 -13.64 -3.64
CA TYR A 24 6.30 -13.42 -5.04
C TYR A 24 6.89 -14.73 -5.55
N ALA A 25 6.26 -15.35 -6.55
CA ALA A 25 6.85 -16.48 -7.23
C ALA A 25 8.18 -16.02 -7.85
N ALA A 26 9.20 -16.89 -7.83
CA ALA A 26 10.45 -16.60 -8.52
C ALA A 26 10.16 -16.44 -10.02
N THR A 27 10.26 -15.21 -10.53
CA THR A 27 10.03 -14.92 -11.94
C THR A 27 11.35 -15.04 -12.69
N VAL A 28 11.35 -15.79 -13.79
CA VAL A 28 12.51 -15.92 -14.69
C VAL A 28 12.32 -15.04 -15.92
N ILE A 29 13.30 -14.18 -16.21
CA ILE A 29 13.34 -13.36 -17.42
C ILE A 29 14.62 -13.69 -18.19
N ASP A 30 14.49 -14.38 -19.33
CA ASP A 30 15.61 -14.70 -20.22
C ASP A 30 16.80 -15.37 -19.50
N GLY A 31 16.48 -16.33 -18.61
CA GLY A 31 17.45 -17.04 -17.77
C GLY A 31 18.01 -16.23 -16.60
N TRP A 32 17.50 -15.02 -16.35
CA TRP A 32 17.73 -14.31 -15.08
C TRP A 32 16.66 -14.69 -14.07
N ASP A 33 17.09 -15.20 -12.93
CA ASP A 33 16.24 -15.41 -11.76
C ASP A 33 16.10 -14.10 -11.01
N LEU A 34 14.86 -13.66 -10.80
CA LEU A 34 14.57 -12.49 -9.98
C LEU A 34 14.33 -12.94 -8.54
N GLY A 35 15.16 -12.43 -7.62
CA GLY A 35 15.04 -12.62 -6.19
C GLY A 35 13.89 -11.81 -5.59
N ASN A 36 13.87 -11.73 -4.26
CA ASN A 36 12.79 -11.04 -3.56
C ASN A 36 12.82 -9.53 -3.85
N PRO A 37 11.67 -8.93 -4.22
CA PRO A 37 11.60 -7.50 -4.45
C PRO A 37 11.76 -6.69 -3.17
N VAL A 38 12.44 -5.56 -3.27
CA VAL A 38 12.54 -4.52 -2.23
C VAL A 38 11.87 -3.25 -2.73
N GLN A 39 10.84 -2.78 -2.02
CA GLN A 39 10.08 -1.58 -2.39
C GLN A 39 10.63 -0.32 -1.71
N ASN A 40 11.09 0.65 -2.51
CA ASN A 40 11.54 1.97 -2.07
C ASN A 40 10.77 3.07 -2.82
N GLY A 41 9.90 3.80 -2.13
CA GLY A 41 8.98 4.72 -2.78
C GLY A 41 8.12 4.06 -3.86
N ALA A 42 8.09 4.64 -5.06
CA ALA A 42 7.46 4.06 -6.25
C ALA A 42 8.34 3.08 -7.04
N THR A 43 9.53 2.75 -6.55
CA THR A 43 10.49 1.87 -7.25
C THR A 43 10.60 0.52 -6.54
N THR A 44 10.58 -0.56 -7.32
CA THR A 44 10.85 -1.92 -6.86
C THR A 44 12.20 -2.37 -7.37
N THR A 45 13.11 -2.77 -6.48
CA THR A 45 14.42 -3.33 -6.85
C THR A 45 14.40 -4.83 -6.68
N TYR A 46 14.98 -5.55 -7.63
CA TYR A 46 15.18 -6.99 -7.59
C TYR A 46 16.67 -7.27 -7.63
N ASP A 47 17.13 -8.10 -6.72
CA ASP A 47 18.40 -8.82 -6.88
C ASP A 47 18.19 -9.88 -7.95
N VAL A 48 19.11 -9.99 -8.91
CA VAL A 48 18.98 -10.94 -10.02
C VAL A 48 20.23 -11.76 -10.20
N THR A 49 20.03 -13.04 -10.55
CA THR A 49 21.12 -13.97 -10.80
C THR A 49 20.99 -14.65 -12.16
N LYS A 50 22.10 -14.93 -12.82
CA LYS A 50 22.14 -15.75 -14.03
C LYS A 50 23.38 -16.62 -14.06
N GLU A 51 23.20 -17.91 -14.26
CA GLU A 51 24.31 -18.84 -14.45
C GLU A 51 24.76 -18.84 -15.91
N VAL A 52 26.06 -18.63 -16.15
CA VAL A 52 26.68 -18.75 -17.46
C VAL A 52 27.96 -19.57 -17.30
N THR A 53 28.04 -20.70 -18.00
CA THR A 53 29.24 -21.58 -18.01
C THR A 53 29.71 -21.99 -16.60
N GLY A 54 28.79 -22.31 -15.69
CA GLY A 54 29.11 -22.71 -14.32
C GLY A 54 29.49 -21.55 -13.38
N LYS A 55 29.39 -20.31 -13.83
CA LYS A 55 29.59 -19.11 -13.00
C LYS A 55 28.27 -18.37 -12.81
N VAL A 56 27.93 -18.06 -11.57
CA VAL A 56 26.78 -17.21 -11.22
C VAL A 56 27.17 -15.75 -11.37
N PHE A 57 26.35 -14.99 -12.10
CA PHE A 57 26.44 -13.55 -12.23
C PHE A 57 25.32 -12.92 -11.43
N GLU A 58 25.67 -12.01 -10.53
CA GLU A 58 24.72 -11.27 -9.71
C GLU A 58 24.62 -9.82 -10.20
N SER A 59 23.42 -9.25 -10.14
CA SER A 59 23.18 -7.85 -10.48
C SER A 59 21.91 -7.36 -9.78
N THR A 60 21.56 -6.11 -10.03
CA THR A 60 20.29 -5.52 -9.61
C THR A 60 19.56 -4.91 -10.78
N ILE A 61 18.22 -4.96 -10.71
CA ILE A 61 17.35 -4.20 -11.61
C ILE A 61 16.33 -3.42 -10.78
N SER A 62 16.14 -2.15 -11.13
CA SER A 62 15.13 -1.30 -10.51
C SER A 62 14.01 -0.99 -11.51
N ILE A 63 12.78 -1.14 -11.05
CA ILE A 63 11.58 -0.97 -11.85
C ILE A 63 10.73 0.12 -11.21
N SER A 64 10.56 1.23 -11.93
CA SER A 64 9.60 2.27 -11.60
C SER A 64 8.51 2.28 -12.66
N PRO A 65 7.22 2.33 -12.28
CA PRO A 65 6.15 2.37 -13.25
C PRO A 65 5.97 3.79 -13.76
N SER A 66 5.71 3.91 -15.07
CA SER A 66 5.18 5.14 -15.65
C SER A 66 3.72 5.35 -15.24
N THR A 67 3.25 6.59 -15.31
CA THR A 67 1.82 6.91 -15.12
C THR A 67 0.92 6.05 -16.00
N THR A 68 1.32 5.83 -17.26
CA THR A 68 0.56 5.01 -18.21
C THR A 68 0.45 3.55 -17.76
N GLN A 69 1.50 2.98 -17.16
CA GLN A 69 1.48 1.62 -16.63
C GLN A 69 0.56 1.51 -15.42
N ILE A 70 0.59 2.48 -14.51
CA ILE A 70 -0.35 2.53 -13.38
C ILE A 70 -1.79 2.69 -13.85
N VAL A 71 -2.06 3.51 -14.87
CA VAL A 71 -3.41 3.64 -15.46
C VAL A 71 -3.87 2.29 -16.03
N LYS A 72 -3.04 1.59 -16.80
CA LYS A 72 -3.39 0.26 -17.33
C LYS A 72 -3.70 -0.73 -16.21
N TYR A 73 -2.88 -0.73 -15.16
CA TYR A 73 -3.07 -1.62 -14.02
C TYR A 73 -4.34 -1.26 -13.22
N LEU A 74 -4.64 0.03 -13.04
CA LEU A 74 -5.90 0.52 -12.45
C LEU A 74 -7.13 0.12 -13.26
N VAL A 75 -7.08 0.14 -14.59
CA VAL A 75 -8.21 -0.31 -15.40
C VAL A 75 -8.46 -1.81 -15.23
N LYS A 76 -7.39 -2.61 -15.06
CA LYS A 76 -7.47 -4.07 -14.85
C LYS A 76 -7.90 -4.45 -13.43
N ASN A 77 -7.36 -3.75 -12.42
CA ASN A 77 -7.44 -4.15 -11.00
C ASN A 77 -8.02 -3.06 -10.09
N GLY A 78 -8.67 -2.05 -10.66
CA GLY A 78 -9.15 -0.87 -9.93
C GLY A 78 -10.18 -1.19 -8.85
N SER A 79 -10.91 -2.31 -8.98
CA SER A 79 -11.88 -2.76 -7.97
C SER A 79 -11.27 -3.56 -6.82
N SER A 80 -9.96 -3.83 -6.84
CA SER A 80 -9.29 -4.53 -5.74
C SER A 80 -9.28 -3.69 -4.46
N GLU A 81 -9.25 -4.35 -3.31
CA GLU A 81 -9.18 -3.70 -2.00
C GLU A 81 -7.95 -2.77 -1.89
N LEU A 82 -6.80 -3.24 -2.40
CA LEU A 82 -5.56 -2.47 -2.41
C LEU A 82 -5.64 -1.21 -3.29
N ALA A 83 -6.30 -1.31 -4.45
CA ALA A 83 -6.57 -0.16 -5.31
C ALA A 83 -7.47 0.86 -4.57
N MET A 84 -8.55 0.39 -3.94
CA MET A 84 -9.47 1.24 -3.19
C MET A 84 -8.79 1.93 -2.01
N ALA A 85 -8.00 1.20 -1.21
CA ALA A 85 -7.23 1.75 -0.11
C ALA A 85 -6.31 2.89 -0.57
N THR A 86 -5.62 2.70 -1.69
CA THR A 86 -4.72 3.71 -2.24
C THR A 86 -5.49 4.91 -2.82
N ILE A 87 -6.63 4.69 -3.48
CA ILE A 87 -7.48 5.76 -4.02
C ILE A 87 -8.04 6.64 -2.90
N MET A 88 -8.45 6.04 -1.79
CA MET A 88 -8.90 6.78 -0.61
C MET A 88 -7.80 7.69 -0.06
N GLN A 89 -6.52 7.30 -0.13
CA GLN A 89 -5.40 8.16 0.26
C GLN A 89 -5.14 9.27 -0.79
N ALA A 90 -5.27 8.96 -2.08
CA ALA A 90 -5.07 9.94 -3.18
C ALA A 90 -6.18 11.00 -3.25
N VAL A 91 -7.36 10.67 -2.73
CA VAL A 91 -8.54 11.53 -2.66
C VAL A 91 -9.13 11.43 -1.24
N PRO A 92 -8.47 12.02 -0.22
CA PRO A 92 -8.80 11.80 1.20
C PRO A 92 -10.21 12.26 1.58
N ASN A 93 -10.70 13.29 0.87
CA ASN A 93 -12.05 13.80 1.02
C ASN A 93 -13.04 13.13 0.04
N GLY A 94 -12.68 12.05 -0.63
CA GLY A 94 -13.54 11.33 -1.57
C GLY A 94 -14.30 10.16 -0.94
N LYS A 95 -15.40 9.76 -1.58
CA LYS A 95 -16.27 8.63 -1.22
C LYS A 95 -17.08 8.18 -2.46
N ASP A 96 -17.74 7.02 -2.42
CA ASP A 96 -18.44 6.40 -3.57
C ASP A 96 -17.58 6.34 -4.83
N PHE A 97 -16.37 5.81 -4.68
CA PHE A 97 -15.43 5.72 -5.79
C PHE A 97 -15.93 4.76 -6.85
N ASN A 98 -16.07 5.27 -8.08
CA ASN A 98 -16.38 4.46 -9.25
C ASN A 98 -15.32 4.71 -10.32
N ILE A 99 -14.55 3.66 -10.65
CA ILE A 99 -13.54 3.69 -11.70
C ILE A 99 -14.19 3.28 -13.02
N SER A 100 -14.10 4.14 -14.02
CA SER A 100 -14.38 3.80 -15.41
C SER A 100 -13.08 3.78 -16.23
N THR A 101 -13.16 3.40 -17.50
CA THR A 101 -12.00 3.20 -18.40
C THR A 101 -11.03 4.39 -18.49
N GLN A 102 -11.47 5.62 -18.20
CA GLN A 102 -10.61 6.81 -18.28
C GLN A 102 -10.69 7.74 -17.06
N LYS A 103 -11.65 7.54 -16.16
CA LYS A 103 -11.93 8.50 -15.09
C LYS A 103 -12.32 7.82 -13.78
N LEU A 104 -11.98 8.46 -12.68
CA LEU A 104 -12.51 8.18 -11.35
C LEU A 104 -13.64 9.17 -11.07
N ASN A 105 -14.84 8.67 -10.82
CA ASN A 105 -15.95 9.46 -10.29
C ASN A 105 -16.04 9.26 -8.78
N TYR A 106 -16.29 10.33 -8.04
CA TYR A 106 -16.40 10.29 -6.58
C TYR A 106 -17.22 11.46 -6.04
N ASN A 107 -17.80 11.27 -4.87
CA ASN A 107 -18.44 12.32 -4.08
C ASN A 107 -17.47 12.84 -3.00
N LEU A 108 -17.70 14.02 -2.44
CA LEU A 108 -16.87 14.55 -1.34
C LEU A 108 -17.40 14.14 0.05
N LYS A 109 -16.53 13.92 1.04
CA LYS A 109 -16.84 13.59 2.46
C LYS A 109 -17.51 14.70 3.24
N GLU A 110 -17.25 15.97 2.90
CA GLU A 110 -18.01 17.12 3.44
C GLU A 110 -19.49 17.09 3.05
N ASN A 111 -19.86 16.18 2.16
CA ASN A 111 -21.24 15.78 1.96
C ASN A 111 -21.57 14.69 2.98
N ASN A 112 -22.50 14.94 3.90
CA ASN A 112 -23.06 13.90 4.74
C ASN A 112 -23.64 12.81 3.82
N GLN A 113 -23.00 11.63 3.78
CA GLN A 113 -23.38 10.55 2.87
C GLN A 113 -24.65 9.81 3.29
N ASN A 114 -25.17 10.14 4.47
CA ASN A 114 -26.32 9.52 5.10
C ASN A 114 -27.48 10.50 5.31
N THR A 115 -27.45 11.69 4.70
CA THR A 115 -28.60 12.60 4.67
C THR A 115 -29.40 12.38 3.40
N PRO A 116 -30.39 11.48 3.38
CA PRO A 116 -31.42 11.50 2.35
C PRO A 116 -32.06 12.88 2.35
N LYS A 117 -32.47 13.40 1.19
CA LYS A 117 -33.23 14.66 1.08
C LYS A 117 -34.38 14.73 2.09
N TYR A 118 -34.94 13.56 2.38
CA TYR A 118 -35.99 13.38 3.35
C TYR A 118 -35.62 12.33 4.38
N LYS A 119 -35.91 12.66 5.62
CA LYS A 119 -35.75 11.81 6.80
C LYS A 119 -37.13 11.29 7.22
N TYR A 120 -37.18 10.12 7.83
CA TYR A 120 -38.40 9.47 8.28
C TYR A 120 -38.36 9.29 9.80
N SER A 121 -39.38 9.74 10.53
CA SER A 121 -39.49 9.51 11.98
C SER A 121 -40.50 8.42 12.30
N SER A 122 -40.17 7.57 13.28
CA SER A 122 -41.03 6.47 13.71
C SER A 122 -42.05 6.95 14.76
N PRO A 123 -43.31 6.50 14.72
CA PRO A 123 -44.27 6.73 15.80
C PRO A 123 -43.99 5.85 17.03
N PHE A 124 -43.16 4.80 16.88
CA PHE A 124 -42.81 3.88 17.96
C PHE A 124 -41.54 4.28 18.71
N ASP A 125 -40.75 5.19 18.13
CA ASP A 125 -39.45 5.58 18.66
C ASP A 125 -39.30 7.11 18.55
N TYR A 126 -39.60 7.79 19.66
CA TYR A 126 -39.63 9.24 19.71
C TYR A 126 -38.21 9.81 19.65
N GLY A 127 -37.86 10.39 18.50
CA GLY A 127 -36.60 11.13 18.30
C GLY A 127 -35.64 10.47 17.31
N ASP A 128 -35.90 9.22 16.93
CA ASP A 128 -35.09 8.51 15.95
C ASP A 128 -35.46 8.90 14.52
N VAL A 129 -34.43 9.07 13.71
CA VAL A 129 -34.57 9.52 12.33
C VAL A 129 -33.89 8.58 11.35
N TYR A 130 -34.67 8.06 10.40
CA TYR A 130 -34.30 6.98 9.52
C TYR A 130 -34.18 7.44 8.06
N THR A 131 -33.28 6.82 7.29
CA THR A 131 -33.41 6.74 5.83
C THR A 131 -34.63 5.90 5.43
N LEU A 132 -35.13 6.01 4.19
CA LEU A 132 -36.25 5.17 3.73
C LEU A 132 -35.95 3.66 3.88
N THR A 133 -34.72 3.24 3.58
CA THR A 133 -34.29 1.84 3.75
C THR A 133 -34.29 1.43 5.22
N GLN A 134 -33.81 2.30 6.11
CA GLN A 134 -33.84 2.02 7.55
C GLN A 134 -35.28 2.02 8.09
N ALA A 135 -36.16 2.91 7.63
CA ALA A 135 -37.58 2.93 8.00
C ALA A 135 -38.28 1.63 7.57
N ARG A 136 -38.01 1.14 6.35
CA ARG A 136 -38.48 -0.16 5.86
C ARG A 136 -38.04 -1.32 6.76
N ASN A 137 -36.77 -1.35 7.13
CA ASN A 137 -36.22 -2.42 7.95
C ASN A 137 -36.71 -2.34 9.40
N HIS A 138 -36.76 -1.14 9.97
CA HIS A 138 -37.29 -0.89 11.30
C HIS A 138 -38.73 -1.35 11.38
N LEU A 139 -39.58 -0.99 10.42
CA LEU A 139 -40.97 -1.41 10.42
C LEU A 139 -41.14 -2.93 10.38
N LYS A 140 -40.40 -3.60 9.48
CA LYS A 140 -40.42 -5.06 9.40
C LYS A 140 -40.05 -5.70 10.74
N ARG A 141 -39.04 -5.15 11.41
CA ARG A 141 -38.63 -5.60 12.74
C ARG A 141 -39.71 -5.33 13.79
N SER A 142 -40.23 -4.10 13.88
CA SER A 142 -41.22 -3.72 14.89
C SER A 142 -42.53 -4.48 14.75
N LEU A 143 -42.96 -4.83 13.54
CA LEU A 143 -44.14 -5.68 13.32
C LEU A 143 -43.89 -7.15 13.71
N ASN A 144 -42.66 -7.65 13.54
CA ASN A 144 -42.29 -8.98 14.02
C ASN A 144 -42.15 -9.05 15.55
N GLU A 145 -41.80 -7.94 16.19
CA GLU A 145 -41.59 -7.82 17.65
C GLU A 145 -42.82 -7.35 18.42
N TYR A 146 -43.92 -6.98 17.73
CA TYR A 146 -45.12 -6.42 18.37
C TYR A 146 -45.79 -7.46 19.28
N PRO A 147 -46.09 -7.14 20.56
CA PRO A 147 -46.67 -8.08 21.50
C PRO A 147 -48.14 -8.39 21.16
N GLY A 148 -48.38 -9.59 20.63
CA GLY A 148 -49.69 -10.13 20.26
C GLY A 148 -49.53 -11.18 19.16
N GLU A 149 -49.89 -12.43 19.45
CA GLU A 149 -49.89 -13.63 18.57
C GLU A 149 -49.07 -13.63 17.25
N GLY A 150 -47.85 -13.10 17.22
CA GLY A 150 -46.73 -13.43 16.32
C GLY A 150 -46.97 -13.52 14.79
N ASN A 151 -48.10 -13.05 14.27
CA ASN A 151 -48.59 -13.42 12.93
C ASN A 151 -48.99 -12.22 12.08
N TYR A 152 -48.31 -11.08 12.25
CA TYR A 152 -48.54 -9.93 11.39
C TYR A 152 -47.76 -10.04 10.09
N PHE A 153 -48.36 -9.58 8.99
CA PHE A 153 -47.69 -9.46 7.71
C PHE A 153 -47.99 -8.10 7.07
N ILE A 154 -46.98 -7.55 6.40
CA ILE A 154 -47.13 -6.34 5.61
C ILE A 154 -47.85 -6.72 4.32
N THR A 155 -49.02 -6.13 4.06
CA THR A 155 -49.78 -6.35 2.82
C THR A 155 -49.23 -5.46 1.71
N VAL A 156 -49.17 -4.16 1.97
CA VAL A 156 -48.70 -3.16 1.02
C VAL A 156 -48.01 -2.01 1.76
N CYS A 157 -46.97 -1.48 1.15
CA CYS A 157 -46.33 -0.25 1.58
C CYS A 157 -46.37 0.77 0.46
N VAL A 158 -46.74 2.00 0.81
CA VAL A 158 -46.84 3.12 -0.11
C VAL A 158 -45.92 4.24 0.38
N ASP A 159 -45.03 4.68 -0.51
CA ASP A 159 -44.20 5.87 -0.27
C ASP A 159 -44.96 7.10 -0.77
N LEU A 160 -45.63 7.79 0.14
CA LEU A 160 -46.42 8.98 -0.14
C LEU A 160 -45.55 10.24 0.01
N LYS A 161 -46.08 11.37 -0.46
CA LYS A 161 -45.36 12.65 -0.46
C LYS A 161 -44.90 13.09 0.95
N GLU A 162 -45.67 12.75 1.98
CA GLU A 162 -45.46 13.24 3.36
C GLU A 162 -45.22 12.12 4.38
N LYS A 163 -45.36 10.85 3.97
CA LYS A 163 -45.17 9.71 4.84
C LYS A 163 -44.81 8.45 4.06
N TYR A 164 -44.07 7.56 4.71
CA TYR A 164 -43.97 6.17 4.26
C TYR A 164 -44.94 5.36 5.11
N GLU A 165 -45.98 4.82 4.48
CA GLU A 165 -47.06 4.13 5.17
C GLU A 165 -47.13 2.68 4.72
N CYS A 166 -47.29 1.78 5.67
CA CYS A 166 -47.51 0.37 5.40
C CYS A 166 -48.79 -0.08 6.08
N TYR A 167 -49.51 -0.91 5.36
CA TYR A 167 -50.69 -1.61 5.82
C TYR A 167 -50.26 -3.00 6.23
N TRP A 168 -50.82 -3.48 7.34
CA TRP A 168 -50.53 -4.80 7.85
C TRP A 168 -51.83 -5.49 8.30
N GLY A 169 -51.81 -6.82 8.25
CA GLY A 169 -52.90 -7.68 8.67
C GLY A 169 -52.41 -8.79 9.59
N SER A 170 -53.35 -9.47 10.24
CA SER A 170 -53.08 -10.69 11.02
C SER A 170 -53.29 -11.91 10.13
N LYS A 171 -52.41 -12.93 10.19
CA LYS A 171 -52.66 -14.21 9.52
C LYS A 171 -53.88 -14.86 10.17
N GLY A 172 -54.95 -15.05 9.40
CA GLY A 172 -56.24 -15.58 9.86
C GLY A 172 -57.43 -14.64 9.60
N GLU A 173 -57.17 -13.34 9.40
CA GLU A 173 -58.17 -12.32 9.05
C GLU A 173 -57.83 -11.68 7.70
N GLU A 174 -57.74 -12.51 6.65
CA GLU A 174 -57.21 -12.12 5.33
C GLU A 174 -58.08 -11.10 4.55
N SER A 175 -59.25 -10.71 5.06
CA SER A 175 -60.23 -9.94 4.30
C SER A 175 -60.16 -8.41 4.44
N ASP A 176 -59.39 -7.83 5.37
CA ASP A 176 -59.21 -6.37 5.42
C ASP A 176 -57.92 -5.95 6.16
N PRO A 177 -57.07 -5.06 5.62
CA PRO A 177 -55.95 -4.51 6.37
C PRO A 177 -56.46 -3.65 7.52
N LEU A 178 -56.41 -4.20 8.74
CA LEU A 178 -57.05 -3.60 9.91
C LEU A 178 -56.44 -2.26 10.32
N ARG A 179 -55.14 -2.05 10.05
CA ARG A 179 -54.37 -0.91 10.58
C ARG A 179 -53.26 -0.49 9.63
N SER A 180 -52.99 0.81 9.58
CA SER A 180 -51.80 1.36 8.95
C SER A 180 -50.81 1.84 10.01
N VAL A 181 -49.55 1.85 9.61
CA VAL A 181 -48.45 2.41 10.38
C VAL A 181 -47.62 3.25 9.45
N TYR A 182 -47.28 4.46 9.87
CA TYR A 182 -46.60 5.39 9.01
C TYR A 182 -45.40 6.04 9.69
N PHE A 183 -44.39 6.33 8.89
CA PHE A 183 -43.28 7.20 9.25
C PHE A 183 -43.53 8.57 8.64
N SER A 184 -43.47 9.61 9.46
CA SER A 184 -43.59 11.00 8.98
C SER A 184 -42.33 11.40 8.22
N ARG A 185 -42.51 11.98 7.03
CA ARG A 185 -41.40 12.43 6.19
C ARG A 185 -41.12 13.91 6.45
N THR A 186 -39.88 14.24 6.79
CA THR A 186 -39.44 15.62 7.01
C THR A 186 -38.30 16.00 6.06
N SER A 187 -38.17 17.29 5.75
CA SER A 187 -36.99 17.80 5.07
C SER A 187 -35.78 17.62 5.97
N ASN A 188 -34.68 17.22 5.35
CA ASN A 188 -33.45 17.03 6.07
C ASN A 188 -32.57 18.28 5.95
N ASP A 189 -32.43 19.04 7.03
CA ASP A 189 -31.71 20.33 6.99
C ASP A 189 -30.21 20.16 6.75
N GLU A 190 -29.66 18.97 6.97
CA GLU A 190 -28.28 18.61 6.63
C GLU A 190 -28.13 18.01 5.21
N TYR A 191 -29.21 17.97 4.42
CA TYR A 191 -29.14 17.63 2.99
C TYR A 191 -28.66 18.84 2.18
N ASN A 192 -27.55 18.68 1.47
CA ASN A 192 -27.01 19.71 0.60
C ASN A 192 -27.10 19.30 -0.88
N SER A 193 -28.06 19.86 -1.61
CA SER A 193 -28.27 19.63 -3.05
C SER A 193 -27.13 20.12 -3.94
N LYS A 194 -26.21 20.93 -3.40
CA LYS A 194 -25.07 21.48 -4.14
C LYS A 194 -23.85 20.57 -4.14
N VAL A 195 -23.91 19.38 -3.53
CA VAL A 195 -22.76 18.48 -3.59
C VAL A 195 -22.64 17.88 -4.98
N LYS A 196 -21.59 18.31 -5.65
CA LYS A 196 -21.25 17.92 -7.01
C LYS A 196 -20.44 16.63 -6.97
N SER A 197 -20.88 15.65 -7.74
CA SER A 197 -20.01 14.57 -8.18
C SER A 197 -18.77 15.19 -8.83
N LYS A 198 -17.60 14.72 -8.43
CA LYS A 198 -16.32 15.13 -8.99
C LYS A 198 -15.76 14.02 -9.84
N THR A 199 -15.04 14.43 -10.87
CA THR A 199 -14.35 13.51 -11.76
C THR A 199 -12.87 13.83 -11.77
N LEU A 200 -12.04 12.80 -11.68
CA LEU A 200 -10.60 12.88 -11.76
C LEU A 200 -10.11 12.00 -12.92
N SER A 201 -9.21 12.50 -13.76
CA SER A 201 -8.61 11.65 -14.80
C SER A 201 -7.78 10.54 -14.16
N LEU A 202 -7.77 9.33 -14.76
CA LEU A 202 -6.93 8.25 -14.23
C LEU A 202 -5.44 8.60 -14.28
N LYS A 203 -5.01 9.44 -15.23
CA LYS A 203 -3.63 9.93 -15.30
C LYS A 203 -3.28 10.78 -14.07
N THR A 204 -4.16 11.68 -13.67
CA THR A 204 -3.98 12.50 -12.46
C THR A 204 -4.01 11.64 -11.21
N LEU A 205 -4.92 10.66 -11.14
CA LEU A 205 -4.99 9.70 -10.04
C LEU A 205 -3.68 8.89 -9.93
N ALA A 206 -3.22 8.29 -11.02
CA ALA A 206 -1.98 7.52 -11.07
C ALA A 206 -0.77 8.35 -10.61
N ASN A 207 -0.65 9.60 -11.03
CA ASN A 207 0.40 10.50 -10.55
C ASN A 207 0.33 10.74 -9.05
N LYS A 208 -0.88 10.93 -8.50
CA LYS A 208 -1.05 11.06 -7.04
C LYS A 208 -0.65 9.79 -6.30
N MET A 209 -0.97 8.61 -6.83
CA MET A 209 -0.59 7.33 -6.23
C MET A 209 0.93 7.12 -6.25
N ILE A 210 1.61 7.45 -7.36
CA ILE A 210 3.07 7.44 -7.45
C ILE A 210 3.69 8.40 -6.44
N ASN A 211 3.16 9.62 -6.32
CA ASN A 211 3.65 10.61 -5.35
C ASN A 211 3.46 10.14 -3.90
N LEU A 212 2.32 9.52 -3.59
CA LEU A 212 2.07 8.92 -2.28
C LEU A 212 3.04 7.79 -1.97
N ALA A 213 3.34 6.93 -2.94
CA ALA A 213 4.32 5.87 -2.77
C ALA A 213 5.70 6.47 -2.46
N ASN A 214 6.14 7.51 -3.20
CA ASN A 214 7.37 8.26 -2.92
C ASN A 214 7.38 9.00 -1.57
N GLN A 215 6.21 9.22 -0.97
CA GLN A 215 6.05 9.77 0.39
C GLN A 215 5.92 8.66 1.45
N GLU A 216 6.28 7.43 1.11
CA GLU A 216 6.25 6.26 2.00
C GLU A 216 4.83 5.89 2.50
N ASN A 217 3.78 6.24 1.75
CA ASN A 217 2.43 5.76 2.04
C ASN A 217 2.34 4.25 1.79
N ILE A 218 2.03 3.47 2.83
CA ILE A 218 2.07 1.99 2.82
C ILE A 218 1.16 1.42 1.72
N ALA A 219 -0.12 1.82 1.68
CA ALA A 219 -1.07 1.31 0.69
C ALA A 219 -0.60 1.64 -0.74
N ALA A 220 -0.09 2.85 -0.97
CA ALA A 220 0.45 3.23 -2.27
C ALA A 220 1.70 2.43 -2.64
N LYS A 221 2.63 2.20 -1.71
CA LYS A 221 3.83 1.37 -1.94
C LYS A 221 3.45 -0.07 -2.31
N GLU A 222 2.53 -0.66 -1.57
CA GLU A 222 2.03 -2.02 -1.84
C GLU A 222 1.34 -2.09 -3.21
N TYR A 223 0.47 -1.14 -3.53
CA TYR A 223 -0.19 -1.09 -4.84
C TYR A 223 0.81 -0.96 -5.99
N ILE A 224 1.81 -0.09 -5.83
CA ILE A 224 2.87 0.09 -6.83
C ILE A 224 3.73 -1.18 -6.95
N ALA A 225 4.06 -1.84 -5.84
CA ALA A 225 4.83 -3.08 -5.86
C ALA A 225 4.12 -4.18 -6.65
N VAL A 226 2.81 -4.39 -6.41
CA VAL A 226 2.02 -5.38 -7.17
C VAL A 226 1.88 -4.95 -8.64
N SER A 227 1.72 -3.65 -8.92
CA SER A 227 1.72 -3.18 -10.30
C SER A 227 3.05 -3.42 -11.01
N ASN A 228 4.19 -3.24 -10.34
CA ASN A 228 5.50 -3.53 -10.89
C ASN A 228 5.72 -5.03 -11.10
N GLN A 229 5.21 -5.87 -10.20
CA GLN A 229 5.22 -7.31 -10.38
C GLN A 229 4.40 -7.71 -11.61
N ASP A 230 3.21 -7.13 -11.84
CA ASP A 230 2.42 -7.39 -13.06
C ASP A 230 3.18 -6.97 -14.34
N LEU A 231 4.02 -5.93 -14.29
CA LEU A 231 4.89 -5.58 -15.42
C LEU A 231 5.98 -6.63 -15.66
N VAL A 232 6.52 -7.21 -14.60
CA VAL A 232 7.54 -8.26 -14.65
C VAL A 232 6.96 -9.57 -15.17
N ASP A 233 5.74 -9.90 -14.78
CA ASP A 233 5.11 -11.18 -15.12
C ASP A 233 4.41 -11.13 -16.48
N ASN A 234 3.67 -10.04 -16.76
CA ASN A 234 2.67 -10.00 -17.82
C ASN A 234 2.97 -8.97 -18.95
N ASP A 235 3.86 -8.00 -18.76
CA ASP A 235 4.21 -7.02 -19.82
C ASP A 235 5.41 -7.49 -20.64
N GLU A 236 5.15 -8.13 -21.78
CA GLU A 236 6.18 -8.67 -22.67
C GLU A 236 7.21 -7.61 -23.12
N LYS A 237 6.75 -6.38 -23.40
CA LYS A 237 7.66 -5.29 -23.82
C LYS A 237 8.59 -4.90 -22.69
N LYS A 238 8.07 -4.80 -21.47
CA LYS A 238 8.89 -4.49 -20.28
C LYS A 238 9.86 -5.64 -19.97
N ARG A 239 9.42 -6.90 -20.04
CA ARG A 239 10.29 -8.08 -19.87
C ARG A 239 11.46 -8.09 -20.86
N LYS A 240 11.19 -7.86 -22.15
CA LYS A 240 12.23 -7.73 -23.18
C LYS A 240 13.21 -6.60 -22.90
N SER A 241 12.71 -5.46 -22.41
CA SER A 241 13.55 -4.33 -22.01
C SER A 241 14.46 -4.68 -20.83
N ILE A 242 13.94 -5.35 -19.81
CA ILE A 242 14.69 -5.80 -18.63
C ILE A 242 15.79 -6.80 -19.04
N ALA A 243 15.44 -7.82 -19.83
CA ALA A 243 16.40 -8.80 -20.33
C ALA A 243 17.55 -8.14 -21.10
N LYS A 244 17.24 -7.16 -21.95
CA LYS A 244 18.24 -6.40 -22.72
C LYS A 244 19.19 -5.64 -21.80
N GLU A 245 18.68 -4.97 -20.77
CA GLU A 245 19.48 -4.24 -19.81
C GLU A 245 20.41 -5.18 -19.03
N LEU A 246 19.88 -6.28 -18.50
CA LEU A 246 20.66 -7.25 -17.73
C LEU A 246 21.73 -7.95 -18.59
N ASN A 247 21.39 -8.33 -19.82
CA ASN A 247 22.36 -8.92 -20.74
C ASN A 247 23.44 -7.91 -21.17
N ALA A 248 23.13 -6.60 -21.21
CA ALA A 248 24.14 -5.57 -21.43
C ALA A 248 25.09 -5.45 -20.23
N LYS A 249 24.57 -5.48 -18.99
CA LYS A 249 25.39 -5.53 -17.75
C LYS A 249 26.29 -6.75 -17.73
N LEU A 250 25.77 -7.92 -18.11
CA LEU A 250 26.56 -9.16 -18.23
C LEU A 250 27.67 -9.06 -19.29
N LYS A 251 27.37 -8.53 -20.49
CA LYS A 251 28.41 -8.32 -21.52
C LYS A 251 29.49 -7.34 -21.05
N ALA A 252 29.10 -6.29 -20.33
CA ALA A 252 30.03 -5.33 -19.74
C ALA A 252 30.93 -5.98 -18.67
N SER A 253 30.39 -6.87 -17.81
CA SER A 253 31.20 -7.58 -16.81
C SER A 253 32.14 -8.61 -17.45
N GLN A 254 31.74 -9.26 -18.54
CA GLN A 254 32.57 -10.20 -19.28
C GLN A 254 33.68 -9.55 -20.11
N THR A 255 33.53 -8.30 -20.53
CA THR A 255 34.51 -7.58 -21.39
C THR A 255 35.59 -6.83 -20.59
N LYS A 256 35.45 -6.71 -19.26
CA LYS A 256 36.47 -6.11 -18.39
C LYS A 256 37.69 -7.05 -18.24
N LYS A 257 38.66 -6.97 -19.16
CA LYS A 257 39.95 -7.70 -19.15
C LYS A 257 40.64 -7.69 -17.75
N PRO A 258 41.43 -8.71 -17.38
CA PRO A 258 41.88 -8.94 -15.99
C PRO A 258 42.75 -7.86 -15.31
N ASN A 259 43.50 -6.98 -16.02
CA ASN A 259 44.67 -6.31 -15.41
C ASN A 259 44.71 -4.75 -15.42
N ASN A 260 43.64 -4.02 -15.70
CA ASN A 260 43.70 -2.55 -15.86
C ASN A 260 43.18 -1.69 -14.68
N CYS A 261 42.99 -2.24 -13.48
CA CYS A 261 42.65 -1.37 -12.35
C CYS A 261 43.93 -0.73 -11.82
N THR A 262 43.99 0.59 -11.74
CA THR A 262 45.17 1.34 -11.25
C THR A 262 45.65 0.87 -9.87
N SER A 263 44.74 0.37 -9.04
CA SER A 263 45.05 -0.17 -7.69
C SER A 263 45.29 -1.68 -7.63
N GLY A 264 45.05 -2.41 -8.73
CA GLY A 264 45.09 -3.88 -8.75
C GLY A 264 43.95 -4.59 -7.98
N LYS A 265 42.94 -3.86 -7.45
CA LYS A 265 41.81 -4.44 -6.70
C LYS A 265 40.50 -4.42 -7.50
N ARG A 266 39.71 -5.48 -7.33
CA ARG A 266 38.36 -5.64 -7.89
C ARG A 266 37.36 -6.19 -6.87
N ASN A 267 36.08 -5.89 -7.06
CA ASN A 267 34.98 -6.59 -6.39
C ASN A 267 34.59 -7.86 -7.18
N GLU A 268 33.63 -8.63 -6.65
CA GLU A 268 33.14 -9.89 -7.24
C GLU A 268 32.46 -9.69 -8.61
N GLN A 269 31.93 -8.48 -8.83
CA GLN A 269 31.28 -8.00 -10.05
C GLN A 269 32.31 -7.56 -11.11
N GLY A 270 33.60 -7.53 -10.75
CA GLY A 270 34.71 -7.17 -11.64
C GLY A 270 34.94 -5.67 -11.81
N ASP A 271 34.30 -4.83 -11.00
CA ASP A 271 34.51 -3.38 -10.93
C ASP A 271 35.88 -3.06 -10.37
N CYS A 272 36.49 -1.98 -10.86
CA CYS A 272 37.82 -1.58 -10.47
C CYS A 272 37.79 -0.68 -9.25
N TRP A 273 38.67 -0.95 -8.29
CA TRP A 273 38.98 0.03 -7.27
C TRP A 273 39.88 1.12 -7.87
N VAL A 274 39.42 2.36 -7.89
CA VAL A 274 40.14 3.50 -8.52
C VAL A 274 40.88 4.39 -7.53
N CYS A 275 40.59 4.26 -6.23
CA CYS A 275 41.38 4.91 -5.18
C CYS A 275 42.72 4.18 -4.97
N SER A 276 43.63 4.76 -4.16
CA SER A 276 44.92 4.11 -3.85
C SER A 276 44.70 2.74 -3.20
N LEU A 277 45.62 1.80 -3.43
CA LEU A 277 45.56 0.46 -2.84
C LEU A 277 45.54 0.51 -1.30
N GLU A 278 46.32 1.43 -0.71
CA GLU A 278 46.41 1.66 0.73
C GLU A 278 45.07 2.10 1.35
N SER A 279 44.23 2.80 0.57
CA SER A 279 42.90 3.25 1.03
C SER A 279 41.85 2.14 1.08
N PHE A 280 42.10 0.99 0.43
CA PHE A 280 41.13 -0.10 0.34
C PHE A 280 40.75 -0.66 1.71
N SER A 281 41.74 -1.06 2.50
CA SER A 281 41.50 -1.70 3.80
C SER A 281 40.82 -0.75 4.80
N PRO A 282 41.27 0.52 4.98
CA PRO A 282 40.58 1.46 5.87
C PRO A 282 39.12 1.76 5.46
N ILE A 283 38.85 1.96 4.17
CA ILE A 283 37.49 2.29 3.70
C ILE A 283 36.56 1.09 3.85
N ARG A 284 37.01 -0.11 3.44
CA ARG A 284 36.23 -1.36 3.64
C ARG A 284 36.04 -1.68 5.12
N GLY A 285 37.07 -1.47 5.94
CA GLY A 285 37.01 -1.65 7.40
C GLY A 285 35.95 -0.77 8.04
N ARG A 286 35.87 0.51 7.65
CA ARG A 286 34.84 1.44 8.10
C ARG A 286 33.42 0.97 7.75
N VAL A 287 33.22 0.50 6.51
CA VAL A 287 31.92 -0.03 6.06
C VAL A 287 31.54 -1.29 6.83
N ASN A 288 32.48 -2.23 7.00
CA ASN A 288 32.24 -3.46 7.75
C ASN A 288 31.89 -3.19 9.21
N TYR A 289 32.59 -2.24 9.85
CA TYR A 289 32.27 -1.80 11.20
C TYR A 289 30.86 -1.19 11.27
N ALA A 290 30.53 -0.26 10.38
CA ALA A 290 29.20 0.36 10.34
C ALA A 290 28.07 -0.66 10.07
N LYS A 291 28.31 -1.66 9.22
CA LYS A 291 27.39 -2.79 9.00
C LYS A 291 27.19 -3.63 10.25
N SER A 292 28.27 -3.97 10.96
CA SER A 292 28.20 -4.72 12.21
C SER A 292 27.37 -3.99 13.26
N VAL A 293 27.61 -2.69 13.43
CA VAL A 293 26.87 -1.85 14.38
C VAL A 293 25.38 -1.77 14.00
N THR A 294 25.07 -1.44 12.74
CA THR A 294 23.67 -1.30 12.29
C THR A 294 22.91 -2.62 12.28
N GLY A 295 23.57 -3.74 11.96
CA GLY A 295 22.99 -5.09 11.99
C GLY A 295 22.47 -5.51 13.37
N GLY A 296 23.11 -5.03 14.45
CA GLY A 296 22.66 -5.28 15.82
C GLY A 296 21.55 -4.33 16.32
N LEU A 297 21.26 -3.24 15.60
CA LEU A 297 20.34 -2.20 16.07
C LEU A 297 18.93 -2.32 15.49
N GLY A 298 18.78 -2.84 14.27
CA GLY A 298 17.50 -2.91 13.58
C GLY A 298 16.89 -1.52 13.27
N GLN A 299 15.62 -1.49 12.87
CA GLN A 299 14.93 -0.27 12.45
C GLN A 299 14.59 0.68 13.61
N CYS A 300 14.13 1.89 13.28
CA CYS A 300 13.66 2.89 14.24
C CYS A 300 12.14 2.81 14.43
N TYR A 301 11.69 2.97 15.67
CA TYR A 301 10.28 2.96 16.04
C TYR A 301 9.94 4.17 16.90
N ASN A 302 8.71 4.67 16.80
CA ASN A 302 8.23 5.82 17.57
C ASN A 302 8.17 5.58 19.10
N SER A 303 8.16 4.32 19.54
CA SER A 303 8.19 3.92 20.95
C SER A 303 9.60 3.95 21.56
N MET A 304 10.64 4.12 20.75
CA MET A 304 12.02 4.20 21.24
C MET A 304 12.30 5.52 21.93
N ASN A 305 13.12 5.50 22.97
CA ASN A 305 13.53 6.73 23.65
C ASN A 305 14.59 7.50 22.83
N SER A 306 14.83 8.77 23.20
CA SER A 306 15.75 9.65 22.48
C SER A 306 17.17 9.09 22.36
N SER A 307 17.67 8.36 23.37
CA SER A 307 19.01 7.76 23.32
C SER A 307 19.08 6.62 22.30
N GLN A 308 18.05 5.77 22.25
CA GLN A 308 17.94 4.67 21.30
C GLN A 308 17.82 5.17 19.86
N LEU A 309 17.02 6.21 19.64
CA LEU A 309 16.84 6.84 18.33
C LEU A 309 18.11 7.57 17.88
N LEU A 310 18.77 8.31 18.78
CA LEU A 310 20.02 9.01 18.48
C LEU A 310 21.15 8.04 18.13
N THR A 311 21.26 6.92 18.85
CA THR A 311 22.23 5.87 18.57
C THR A 311 22.04 5.31 17.16
N ARG A 312 20.79 4.97 16.80
CA ARG A 312 20.46 4.46 15.45
C ARG A 312 20.68 5.50 14.36
N TYR A 313 20.22 6.73 14.58
CA TYR A 313 20.44 7.83 13.66
C TYR A 313 21.92 7.98 13.31
N LYS A 314 22.81 8.02 14.32
CA LYS A 314 24.26 8.11 14.12
C LYS A 314 24.81 6.88 13.40
N ALA A 315 24.42 5.67 13.80
CA ALA A 315 24.92 4.43 13.21
C ALA A 315 24.54 4.31 11.71
N TYR A 316 23.28 4.59 11.36
CA TYR A 316 22.82 4.53 9.97
C TYR A 316 23.36 5.69 9.13
N SER A 317 23.50 6.89 9.71
CA SER A 317 24.18 8.00 9.04
C SER A 317 25.63 7.64 8.70
N GLU A 318 26.34 7.02 9.64
CA GLU A 318 27.72 6.56 9.44
C GLU A 318 27.83 5.47 8.37
N LEU A 319 26.93 4.48 8.36
CA LEU A 319 26.88 3.46 7.31
C LEU A 319 26.69 4.09 5.93
N SER A 320 25.76 5.03 5.80
CA SER A 320 25.53 5.71 4.52
C SER A 320 26.75 6.52 4.06
N ALA A 321 27.40 7.25 4.97
CA ALA A 321 28.59 8.03 4.68
C ALA A 321 29.77 7.12 4.29
N ALA A 322 29.94 5.98 4.98
CA ALA A 322 30.96 5.01 4.66
C ALA A 322 30.75 4.39 3.27
N ARG A 323 29.50 4.02 2.92
CA ARG A 323 29.16 3.52 1.58
C ARG A 323 29.33 4.57 0.49
N ASP A 324 28.98 5.82 0.74
CA ASP A 324 29.21 6.92 -0.20
C ASP A 324 30.70 7.14 -0.48
N VAL A 325 31.56 7.00 0.55
CA VAL A 325 33.02 7.08 0.39
C VAL A 325 33.54 5.89 -0.41
N GLU A 326 33.11 4.67 -0.08
CA GLU A 326 33.53 3.46 -0.79
C GLU A 326 33.11 3.49 -2.26
N ASN A 327 31.90 3.97 -2.55
CA ASN A 327 31.38 4.04 -3.91
C ASN A 327 32.17 4.98 -4.82
N LYS A 328 32.72 6.06 -4.29
CA LYS A 328 33.63 6.93 -5.04
C LYS A 328 34.90 6.20 -5.50
N CYS A 329 35.25 5.11 -4.82
CA CYS A 329 36.43 4.31 -5.12
C CYS A 329 36.14 3.12 -6.03
N TRP A 330 34.88 2.84 -6.41
CA TRP A 330 34.55 1.80 -7.38
C TRP A 330 34.25 2.41 -8.75
N SER A 331 34.77 1.80 -9.82
CA SER A 331 34.50 2.18 -11.21
C SER A 331 34.14 0.96 -12.07
N PRO A 332 32.92 0.91 -12.63
CA PRO A 332 31.79 1.79 -12.31
C PRO A 332 31.41 1.72 -10.82
N THR A 333 30.68 2.72 -10.35
CA THR A 333 30.12 2.71 -9.00
C THR A 333 29.28 1.45 -8.80
N ASP A 334 29.44 0.78 -7.66
CA ASP A 334 28.72 -0.45 -7.34
C ASP A 334 27.25 -0.13 -6.99
N GLU A 335 26.31 -0.61 -7.79
CA GLU A 335 24.87 -0.34 -7.61
C GLU A 335 24.35 -0.85 -6.26
N ASN A 336 24.83 -2.00 -5.78
CA ASN A 336 24.40 -2.57 -4.49
C ASN A 336 24.82 -1.67 -3.33
N HIS A 337 26.03 -1.13 -3.40
CA HIS A 337 26.51 -0.17 -2.42
C HIS A 337 25.69 1.13 -2.43
N ILE A 338 25.22 1.60 -3.60
CA ILE A 338 24.34 2.77 -3.70
C ILE A 338 23.01 2.48 -3.00
N VAL A 339 22.41 1.32 -3.27
CA VAL A 339 21.14 0.90 -2.64
C VAL A 339 21.30 0.85 -1.12
N GLU A 340 22.37 0.22 -0.62
CA GLU A 340 22.64 0.18 0.81
C GLU A 340 22.83 1.57 1.43
N SER A 341 23.54 2.48 0.76
CA SER A 341 23.70 3.86 1.23
C SER A 341 22.34 4.57 1.34
N ASN A 342 21.49 4.43 0.33
CA ASN A 342 20.17 5.06 0.30
C ASN A 342 19.24 4.48 1.37
N ASN A 343 19.26 3.16 1.57
CA ASN A 343 18.50 2.50 2.64
C ASN A 343 18.94 2.99 4.01
N ALA A 344 20.25 3.11 4.24
CA ALA A 344 20.79 3.65 5.49
C ALA A 344 20.38 5.12 5.71
N LYS A 345 20.39 5.96 4.66
CA LYS A 345 19.87 7.35 4.72
C LYS A 345 18.39 7.40 5.08
N ALA A 346 17.57 6.52 4.49
CA ALA A 346 16.14 6.46 4.76
C ALA A 346 15.87 6.12 6.23
N VAL A 347 16.54 5.10 6.77
CA VAL A 347 16.42 4.73 8.19
C VAL A 347 16.90 5.87 9.10
N ALA A 348 18.04 6.49 8.79
CA ALA A 348 18.53 7.63 9.57
C ALA A 348 17.51 8.79 9.60
N ASN A 349 16.92 9.14 8.46
CA ASN A 349 15.89 10.17 8.38
C ASN A 349 14.66 9.84 9.22
N GLU A 350 14.24 8.58 9.24
CA GLU A 350 13.14 8.13 10.09
C GLU A 350 13.46 8.25 11.58
N CYS A 351 14.66 7.81 12.00
CA CYS A 351 15.12 7.99 13.38
C CYS A 351 15.13 9.47 13.79
N ASN A 352 15.60 10.34 12.90
CA ASN A 352 15.63 11.79 13.13
C ASN A 352 14.23 12.39 13.23
N ARG A 353 13.28 11.90 12.42
CA ARG A 353 11.87 12.31 12.51
C ARG A 353 11.27 11.97 13.88
N PHE A 354 11.52 10.77 14.40
CA PHE A 354 11.05 10.38 15.73
C PHE A 354 11.73 11.18 16.85
N LEU A 355 13.02 11.51 16.71
CA LEU A 355 13.69 12.42 17.64
C LEU A 355 13.02 13.80 17.69
N GLY A 356 12.64 14.36 16.53
CA GLY A 356 11.96 15.65 16.45
C GLY A 356 10.55 15.67 17.04
N ILE A 357 9.92 14.51 17.22
CA ILE A 357 8.62 14.37 17.91
C ILE A 357 8.82 14.35 19.43
N LEU A 358 9.93 13.79 19.93
CA LEU A 358 10.24 13.74 21.38
C LEU A 358 10.80 15.07 21.93
N GLY A 359 11.28 15.96 21.06
CA GLY A 359 11.78 17.28 21.42
C GLY A 359 10.72 18.39 21.45
N LYS A 360 9.45 18.04 21.22
CA LYS A 360 8.27 18.90 21.44
C LYS A 360 7.50 18.34 22.62
#